data_AF-A0A6J4MAQ6-F1
#
_entry.id   AF-A0A6J4MAQ6-F1
#
_cell.length_a   1.000
_cell.length_b   1.000
_cell.length_c   1.000
_cell.angle_alpha   90.00
_cell.angle_beta   90.00
_cell.angle_gamma   90.00
#
_symmetry.space_group_name_H-M   'P 1'
#
loop_
_entity.id
_entity.type
_entity.pdbx_description
1 polymer ?
#
loop_
_entity_poly.entity_id
_entity_poly.type
_entity_poly.pdbx_seq_one_letter_code
_entity_poly.pdbx_strand_id
1 'polypeptide(L)'
;MPHAYPHARAVAARVHAHMARQLAAAPESAGGASPDVDVPDADAVAAVIDTAFWASLRREEGYTPRISLAFLPPGRAERPLTFGRRIAL
;
A
#
# COMPACT_ATOMS: atom_id res chain seq x y z
N MET A 1 -9.50 16.89 2.78
CA MET A 1 -9.10 15.47 2.87
C MET A 1 -9.91 14.86 4.00
N PRO A 2 -10.50 13.65 3.86
CA PRO A 2 -11.03 12.99 5.04
C PRO A 2 -9.90 12.86 6.06
N HIS A 3 -10.21 13.02 7.34
CA HIS A 3 -9.25 12.85 8.42
C HIS A 3 -8.66 11.43 8.35
N ALA A 4 -7.39 11.26 8.76
CA ALA A 4 -6.76 9.95 8.88
C ALA A 4 -7.66 9.01 9.68
N TYR A 5 -7.83 7.77 9.24
CA TYR A 5 -8.65 6.82 9.97
C TYR A 5 -7.92 6.49 11.29
N PRO A 6 -8.49 6.79 12.47
CA PRO A 6 -7.74 6.79 13.73
C PRO A 6 -7.05 5.47 14.07
N HIS A 7 -7.57 4.35 13.57
CA HIS A 7 -7.05 3.02 13.85
C HIS A 7 -6.02 2.53 12.83
N ALA A 8 -5.77 3.26 11.74
CA ALA A 8 -4.77 2.87 10.74
C ALA A 8 -3.38 2.73 11.36
N ARG A 9 -2.94 3.73 12.13
CA ARG A 9 -1.64 3.70 12.82
C ARG A 9 -1.53 2.57 13.85
N ALA A 10 -2.60 2.29 14.58
CA ALA A 10 -2.61 1.23 15.59
C ALA A 10 -2.36 -0.15 14.99
N VAL A 11 -2.86 -0.40 13.78
CA VAL A 11 -2.71 -1.68 13.08
C VAL A 11 -1.44 -1.73 12.22
N ALA A 12 -0.99 -0.58 11.72
CA ALA A 12 0.11 -0.49 10.77
C ALA A 12 1.41 -1.14 11.28
N ALA A 13 1.78 -0.93 12.54
CA ALA A 13 2.97 -1.55 13.13
C ALA A 13 2.89 -3.10 13.11
N ARG A 14 1.71 -3.66 13.41
CA ARG A 14 1.49 -5.11 13.40
C ARG A 14 1.56 -5.68 11.98
N VAL A 15 0.99 -4.96 11.01
CA VAL A 15 1.01 -5.35 9.60
C VAL A 15 2.42 -5.29 9.03
N HIS A 16 3.15 -4.20 9.27
CA HIS A 16 4.56 -4.06 8.88
C HIS A 16 5.41 -5.22 9.44
N ALA A 17 5.30 -5.49 10.74
CA ALA A 17 6.03 -6.58 11.37
C ALA A 17 5.63 -7.97 10.79
N HIS A 18 4.36 -8.15 10.44
CA HIS A 18 3.91 -9.38 9.78
C HIS A 18 4.53 -9.51 8.38
N MET A 19 4.48 -8.47 7.55
CA MET A 19 5.09 -8.46 6.21
C MET A 19 6.59 -8.73 6.26
N ALA A 20 7.32 -8.09 7.18
CA ALA A 20 8.75 -8.33 7.38
C ALA A 20 9.04 -9.80 7.73
N ARG A 21 8.24 -10.41 8.62
CA ARG A 21 8.36 -11.85 8.93
C ARG A 21 8.04 -12.74 7.74
N GLN A 22 7.03 -12.40 6.94
CA GLN A 22 6.69 -13.17 5.74
C GLN A 22 7.79 -13.09 4.70
N LEU A 23 8.38 -11.92 4.48
CA LEU A 23 9.50 -11.75 3.55
C LEU A 23 10.74 -12.53 4.00
N ALA A 24 11.07 -12.49 5.30
CA ALA A 24 12.19 -13.24 5.86
C ALA A 24 12.00 -14.77 5.80
N ALA A 25 10.75 -15.23 5.83
CA ALA A 25 10.41 -16.66 5.73
C ALA A 25 10.17 -17.13 4.30
N ALA A 26 10.11 -16.22 3.31
CA ALA A 26 9.87 -16.58 1.92
C ALA A 26 11.10 -17.27 1.33
N PRO A 27 10.92 -18.35 0.55
CA PRO A 27 12.04 -18.96 -0.18
C PRO A 27 12.58 -18.01 -1.25
N GLU A 28 13.87 -18.12 -1.57
CA GLU A 28 14.51 -17.28 -2.61
C GLU A 28 13.78 -17.38 -3.96
N SER A 29 13.30 -18.57 -4.32
CA SER A 29 12.52 -18.81 -5.55
C SER A 29 11.20 -18.03 -5.63
N ALA A 30 10.68 -17.57 -4.49
CA ALA A 30 9.48 -16.73 -4.40
C ALA A 30 9.82 -15.25 -4.17
N GLY A 31 11.09 -14.85 -4.33
CA GLY A 31 11.56 -13.49 -4.10
C GLY A 31 11.95 -13.19 -2.65
N GLY A 32 12.04 -14.21 -1.77
CA GLY A 32 12.64 -14.06 -0.46
C GLY A 32 14.07 -13.52 -0.58
N ALA A 33 14.38 -12.46 0.16
CA ALA A 33 15.67 -11.75 0.11
C ALA A 33 16.07 -11.13 -1.24
N SER A 34 15.15 -11.01 -2.22
CA SER A 34 15.43 -10.21 -3.42
C SER A 34 15.58 -8.72 -3.02
N PRO A 35 16.65 -8.03 -3.46
CA PRO A 35 16.87 -6.59 -3.19
C PRO A 35 15.75 -5.71 -3.77
N ASP A 36 14.94 -6.31 -4.61
CA ASP A 36 13.84 -5.71 -5.33
C ASP A 36 12.54 -5.66 -4.50
N VAL A 37 12.42 -6.38 -3.38
CA VAL A 37 11.18 -6.43 -2.59
C VAL A 37 11.25 -5.47 -1.41
N ASP A 38 10.63 -4.29 -1.58
CA ASP A 38 10.48 -3.31 -0.52
C ASP A 38 9.30 -3.64 0.40
N VAL A 39 9.57 -3.85 1.69
CA VAL A 39 8.52 -3.88 2.71
C VAL A 39 8.13 -2.43 3.02
N PRO A 40 6.86 -2.03 2.86
CA PRO A 40 6.42 -0.68 3.21
C PRO A 40 6.66 -0.43 4.70
N ASP A 41 7.15 0.76 5.04
CA ASP A 41 7.23 1.20 6.42
C ASP A 41 5.83 1.37 7.04
N ALA A 42 5.77 1.57 8.36
CA ALA A 42 4.50 1.68 9.07
C ALA A 42 3.66 2.89 8.61
N ASP A 43 4.28 3.98 8.17
CA ASP A 43 3.56 5.17 7.71
C ASP A 43 2.91 4.93 6.34
N ALA A 44 3.63 4.29 5.43
CA ALA A 44 3.10 3.83 4.14
C ALA A 44 1.95 2.83 4.33
N VAL A 45 2.10 1.86 5.25
CA VAL A 45 1.03 0.92 5.59
C VAL A 45 -0.20 1.67 6.12
N ALA A 46 -0.03 2.63 7.03
CA ALA A 46 -1.13 3.43 7.55
C ALA A 46 -1.83 4.21 6.44
N ALA A 47 -1.09 4.82 5.52
CA ALA A 47 -1.64 5.56 4.38
C ALA A 47 -2.44 4.67 3.42
N VAL A 48 -1.99 3.43 3.18
CA VAL A 48 -2.74 2.45 2.38
C VAL A 48 -4.03 2.05 3.09
N ILE A 49 -3.99 1.79 4.41
CA ILE A 49 -5.18 1.46 5.21
C ILE A 49 -6.20 2.61 5.18
N ASP A 50 -5.74 3.86 5.40
CA ASP A 50 -6.57 5.06 5.32
C ASP A 50 -7.27 5.17 3.96
N THR A 51 -6.48 4.99 2.89
CA THR A 51 -6.98 5.07 1.51
C THR A 51 -8.01 3.98 1.23
N ALA A 52 -7.70 2.72 1.57
CA ALA A 52 -8.59 1.59 1.34
C ALA A 52 -9.91 1.75 2.12
N PHE A 53 -9.83 2.16 3.39
CA PHE A 53 -10.99 2.38 4.24
C PHE A 53 -11.92 3.43 3.63
N TRP A 54 -11.41 4.63 3.34
CA TRP A 54 -12.22 5.70 2.79
C TRP A 54 -12.72 5.41 1.38
N ALA A 55 -11.95 4.69 0.55
CA ALA A 55 -12.37 4.26 -0.77
C ALA A 55 -13.52 3.24 -0.69
N SER A 56 -13.49 2.31 0.27
CA SER A 56 -14.53 1.30 0.47
C SER A 56 -15.89 1.88 0.90
N LEU A 57 -15.90 3.06 1.52
CA LEU A 57 -17.12 3.76 1.95
C LEU A 57 -17.77 4.58 0.84
N ARG A 58 -17.02 4.93 -0.22
CA ARG A 58 -17.56 5.68 -1.34
C ARG A 58 -18.52 4.79 -2.12
N ARG A 59 -19.66 5.37 -2.52
CA ARG A 59 -20.58 4.73 -3.46
C ARG A 59 -20.43 5.40 -4.80
N GLU A 60 -20.40 4.60 -5.86
CA GLU A 60 -20.38 5.08 -7.24
C GLU A 60 -21.68 4.66 -7.91
N GLU A 61 -22.48 5.64 -8.35
CA GLU A 61 -23.79 5.40 -8.99
C GLU A 61 -24.73 4.48 -8.20
N GLY A 62 -24.57 4.47 -6.88
CA GLY A 62 -25.38 3.61 -6.02
C GLY A 62 -24.84 2.19 -5.83
N TYR A 63 -23.60 1.90 -6.19
CA TYR A 63 -22.90 0.63 -5.95
C TYR A 63 -21.71 0.81 -5.00
N THR A 64 -21.41 -0.24 -4.22
CA THR A 64 -20.19 -0.29 -3.40
C THR A 64 -19.06 -0.85 -4.26
N PRO A 65 -18.00 -0.08 -4.54
CA PRO A 65 -16.91 -0.54 -5.39
C PRO A 65 -16.08 -1.61 -4.67
N ARG A 66 -15.62 -2.63 -5.42
CA ARG A 66 -14.59 -3.56 -4.97
C ARG A 66 -13.24 -3.07 -5.46
N ILE A 67 -12.38 -2.71 -4.53
CA ILE A 67 -11.07 -2.11 -4.82
C ILE A 67 -9.99 -2.98 -4.21
N SER A 68 -8.98 -3.32 -5.00
CA SER A 68 -7.73 -3.93 -4.54
C SER A 68 -6.61 -2.91 -4.68
N LEU A 69 -5.75 -2.79 -3.68
CA LEU A 69 -4.60 -1.91 -3.70
C LEU A 69 -3.31 -2.72 -3.60
N ALA A 70 -2.27 -2.27 -4.29
CA ALA A 70 -0.92 -2.83 -4.23
C ALA A 70 0.07 -1.69 -4.00
N PHE A 71 1.07 -1.93 -3.14
CA PHE A 71 2.17 -1.01 -2.89
C PHE A 71 3.39 -1.47 -3.70
N LEU A 72 3.78 -0.69 -4.71
CA LEU A 72 4.86 -1.03 -5.63
C LEU A 72 5.46 0.22 -6.27
N PRO A 73 6.74 0.18 -6.71
CA PRO A 73 7.32 1.25 -7.49
C PRO A 73 6.66 1.34 -8.88
N PRO A 74 6.64 2.53 -9.51
CA PRO A 74 6.03 2.73 -10.83
C PRO A 74 6.54 1.77 -11.91
N GLY A 75 7.83 1.39 -11.86
CA GLY A 75 8.44 0.47 -12.82
C GLY A 75 7.88 -0.96 -12.81
N ARG A 76 7.08 -1.32 -11.79
CA ARG A 76 6.39 -2.62 -11.71
C ARG A 76 4.89 -2.54 -12.02
N ALA A 77 4.37 -1.35 -12.32
CA ALA A 77 3.00 -1.20 -12.81
C ALA A 77 2.97 -1.39 -14.33
N GLU A 78 1.88 -1.95 -14.86
CA GLU A 78 1.69 -2.15 -16.31
C GLU A 78 1.64 -0.79 -17.05
N ARG A 79 0.91 0.18 -16.49
CA ARG A 79 0.69 1.50 -17.07
C ARG A 79 0.83 2.58 -15.98
N PRO A 80 2.06 2.87 -15.51
CA PRO A 80 2.27 3.83 -14.44
C PRO A 80 1.89 5.23 -14.90
N LEU A 81 1.07 5.92 -14.10
CA LEU A 81 0.83 7.36 -14.26
C LEU A 81 1.92 8.12 -13.53
N THR A 82 2.78 8.81 -14.27
CA THR A 82 3.87 9.62 -13.73
C THR A 82 3.71 11.08 -14.14
N PHE A 83 4.34 11.99 -13.39
CA PHE A 83 4.35 13.40 -13.74
C PHE A 83 5.30 13.64 -14.92
N GLY A 84 4.82 14.31 -15.98
CA GLY A 84 5.65 14.66 -17.14
C GLY A 84 6.76 15.67 -16.84
N ARG A 85 6.67 16.39 -15.72
CA ARG A 85 7.74 17.22 -15.16
C ARG A 85 7.78 17.07 -13.64
N ARG A 86 8.96 17.16 -13.03
CA ARG A 86 9.09 17.18 -11.57
C ARG A 86 8.33 18.40 -11.02
N ILE A 87 7.53 18.17 -9.97
CA ILE A 87 6.84 19.22 -9.22
C ILE A 87 7.65 19.47 -7.95
N ALA A 88 7.94 20.73 -7.63
CA ALA A 88 8.52 21.08 -6.33
C ALA A 88 7.40 21.03 -5.28
N LEU A 89 7.61 20.25 -4.22
CA LEU A 89 6.71 20.12 -3.07
C LEU A 89 7.14 21.07 -1.96
#